data_AF-M4RDZ2-F1
#
_entry.id   AF-M4RDZ2-F1
#
_cell.length_a   1.000
_cell.length_b   1.000
_cell.length_c   1.000
_cell.angle_alpha   90.00
_cell.angle_beta   90.00
_cell.angle_gamma   90.00
#
_symmetry.space_group_name_H-M   'P 1'
#
loop_
_entity.id
_entity.type
_entity.pdbx_description
1 polymer ?
#
loop_
_entity_poly.entity_id
_entity_poly.type
_entity_poly.pdbx_seq_one_letter_code
_entity_poly.pdbx_strand_id
1 'polypeptide(L)'
;MSHDFSQRGRRIGGGLAVVYYARGFGHLYGTSLPVGGKNTHAVLTGHRGMVNALMFTRIDELNKGGDFYIKVMGETLAYQVDSITVILPTEGDRYLRIRPGEDRVTLMTCTPYGVNTHRLLVSGHRVRMPVPAPYPQDARGDARVLAVIIGFVALAVTLAGWTVLHRRFRWMLMRHAADRHGF
;
A
#
# COMPACT_ATOMS: atom_id res chain seq x y z
N MET A 1 -12.19 -4.77 23.83
CA MET A 1 -11.72 -5.63 22.72
C MET A 1 -10.77 -4.82 21.85
N SER A 2 -9.48 -5.02 22.06
CA SER A 2 -8.39 -4.35 21.35
C SER A 2 -8.15 -5.06 20.01
N HIS A 3 -8.71 -4.52 18.93
CA HIS A 3 -8.32 -4.95 17.59
C HIS A 3 -6.98 -4.30 17.22
N ASP A 4 -6.00 -5.15 16.92
CA ASP A 4 -4.68 -4.80 16.41
C ASP A 4 -4.83 -4.22 14.99
N PHE A 5 -4.64 -2.91 14.85
CA PHE A 5 -4.83 -2.17 13.59
C PHE A 5 -3.50 -1.94 12.88
N SER A 6 -3.04 -3.00 12.19
CA SER A 6 -1.90 -2.95 11.27
C SER A 6 -2.20 -2.06 10.06
N GLN A 7 -1.43 -0.98 9.90
CA GLN A 7 -1.50 -0.04 8.78
C GLN A 7 -1.04 -0.66 7.46
N ARG A 8 -1.96 -1.31 6.73
CA ARG A 8 -1.66 -1.87 5.41
C ARG A 8 -2.30 -1.02 4.33
N GLY A 9 -1.50 -0.23 3.62
CA GLY A 9 -1.90 0.33 2.33
C GLY A 9 -2.17 -0.83 1.36
N ARG A 10 -3.43 -1.02 0.96
CA ARG A 10 -3.87 -2.10 0.08
C ARG A 10 -4.53 -1.54 -1.18
N ARG A 11 -4.34 -2.24 -2.30
CA ARG A 11 -4.93 -1.91 -3.60
C ARG A 11 -6.42 -2.21 -3.60
N ILE A 12 -7.23 -1.35 -4.23
CA ILE A 12 -8.66 -1.57 -4.41
C ILE A 12 -9.01 -1.25 -5.87
N GLY A 13 -9.29 -2.30 -6.66
CA GLY A 13 -9.90 -2.28 -8.01
C GLY A 13 -9.38 -1.25 -9.02
N GLY A 14 -8.46 -1.65 -9.92
CA GLY A 14 -8.12 -0.91 -11.17
C GLY A 14 -7.38 0.42 -11.01
N GLY A 15 -7.72 1.22 -9.99
CA GLY A 15 -7.00 2.37 -9.46
C GLY A 15 -6.43 2.05 -8.08
N LEU A 16 -5.53 2.90 -7.58
CA LEU A 16 -4.99 2.76 -6.24
C LEU A 16 -5.89 3.55 -5.28
N ALA A 17 -6.94 2.92 -4.75
CA ALA A 17 -7.70 3.52 -3.66
C ALA A 17 -6.95 3.34 -2.32
N VAL A 18 -6.54 4.44 -1.67
CA VAL A 18 -5.85 4.37 -0.37
C VAL A 18 -6.69 5.05 0.69
N VAL A 19 -7.01 4.30 1.76
CA VAL A 19 -7.68 4.84 2.94
C VAL A 19 -6.61 5.24 3.95
N TYR A 20 -6.54 6.54 4.25
CA TYR A 20 -5.64 7.06 5.28
C TYR A 20 -6.40 7.31 6.57
N TYR A 21 -5.97 6.65 7.64
CA TYR A 21 -6.49 6.85 8.99
C TYR A 21 -5.61 7.84 9.74
N ALA A 22 -6.19 8.78 10.49
CA ALA A 22 -5.46 9.84 11.19
C ALA A 22 -4.36 9.37 12.16
N ARG A 23 -4.34 8.09 12.57
CA ARG A 23 -3.24 7.54 13.36
C ARG A 23 -2.04 7.35 12.44
N GLY A 24 -1.04 8.22 12.51
CA GLY A 24 0.22 8.07 11.79
C GLY A 24 0.58 9.21 10.81
N PHE A 25 -0.37 10.08 10.50
CA PHE A 25 -0.15 11.25 9.65
C PHE A 25 -0.26 12.53 10.47
N GLY A 26 0.61 13.48 10.19
CA GLY A 26 0.53 14.83 10.74
C GLY A 26 -0.35 15.70 9.86
N HIS A 27 -1.03 16.69 10.45
CA HIS A 27 -1.59 17.80 9.71
C HIS A 27 -0.55 18.92 9.65
N LEU A 28 -0.38 19.56 8.49
CA LEU A 28 0.52 20.69 8.37
C LEU A 28 -0.15 21.95 8.92
N TYR A 29 0.43 22.50 9.99
CA TYR A 29 -0.01 23.77 10.56
C TYR A 29 -0.09 24.88 9.49
N GLY A 30 -1.09 25.74 9.60
CA GLY A 30 -1.36 26.81 8.62
C GLY A 30 -2.15 26.38 7.40
N THR A 31 -2.48 25.09 7.27
CA THR A 31 -3.38 24.58 6.21
C THR A 31 -4.78 24.30 6.74
N SER A 32 -5.77 24.17 5.85
CA SER A 32 -7.15 23.88 6.27
C SER A 32 -7.24 22.57 7.04
N LEU A 33 -8.20 22.44 7.95
CA LEU A 33 -8.49 21.16 8.58
C LEU A 33 -9.00 20.15 7.54
N PRO A 34 -8.66 18.85 7.65
CA PRO A 34 -9.01 17.83 6.67
C PRO A 34 -10.48 17.37 6.82
N VAL A 35 -11.41 18.31 6.91
CA VAL A 35 -12.87 18.10 7.04
C VAL A 35 -13.63 18.45 5.76
N GLY A 36 -12.92 18.91 4.73
CA GLY A 36 -13.46 19.34 3.45
C GLY A 36 -14.12 20.72 3.49
N GLY A 37 -14.76 21.08 2.37
CA GLY A 37 -15.46 22.35 2.18
C GLY A 37 -14.86 23.23 1.08
N LYS A 38 -15.65 24.13 0.51
CA LYS A 38 -15.18 25.06 -0.52
C LYS A 38 -14.12 26.01 0.04
N ASN A 39 -13.16 26.39 -0.80
CA ASN A 39 -12.02 27.23 -0.44
C ASN A 39 -11.18 26.59 0.67
N THR A 40 -10.97 25.28 0.63
CA THR A 40 -10.12 24.59 1.59
C THR A 40 -8.97 23.86 0.89
N HIS A 41 -7.83 23.84 1.55
CA HIS A 41 -6.69 23.04 1.14
C HIS A 41 -6.01 22.50 2.40
N ALA A 42 -6.29 21.24 2.73
CA ALA A 42 -5.63 20.55 3.84
C ALA A 42 -4.36 19.86 3.35
N VAL A 43 -3.32 19.85 4.19
CA VAL A 43 -2.10 19.11 3.87
C VAL A 43 -1.83 18.09 4.96
N LEU A 44 -1.79 16.82 4.56
CA LEU A 44 -1.45 15.70 5.41
C LEU A 44 -0.01 15.29 5.14
N THR A 45 0.77 15.14 6.20
CA THR A 45 2.18 14.80 6.15
C THR A 45 2.39 13.40 6.69
N GLY A 46 3.30 12.66 6.07
CA GLY A 46 3.61 11.30 6.48
C GLY A 46 5.06 10.97 6.20
N HIS A 47 5.68 10.22 7.10
CA HIS A 47 7.03 9.71 6.87
C HIS A 47 7.03 8.70 5.73
N ARG A 48 8.18 8.61 5.06
CA ARG A 48 8.50 7.57 4.09
C ARG A 48 9.49 6.61 4.73
N GLY A 49 9.18 5.32 4.79
CA GLY A 49 10.12 4.28 5.26
C GLY A 49 10.29 4.14 6.77
N MET A 50 9.25 4.37 7.59
CA MET A 50 9.31 3.99 9.00
C MET A 50 9.20 2.46 9.17
N VAL A 51 10.08 1.88 9.99
CA VAL A 51 10.22 0.43 10.19
C VAL A 51 8.92 -0.23 10.70
N ASN A 52 8.11 0.50 11.47
CA ASN A 52 6.94 -0.03 12.16
C ASN A 52 5.59 0.28 11.46
N ALA A 53 5.57 1.05 10.37
CA ALA A 53 4.34 1.33 9.62
C ALA A 53 4.61 1.86 8.20
N LEU A 54 3.83 1.38 7.22
CA LEU A 54 3.98 1.75 5.81
C LEU A 54 3.73 3.24 5.54
N MET A 55 2.88 3.95 6.28
CA MET A 55 2.64 5.40 6.15
C MET A 55 2.50 5.86 4.68
N PHE A 56 3.28 6.86 4.23
CA PHE A 56 3.33 7.31 2.83
C PHE A 56 4.42 6.62 2.00
N THR A 57 4.90 5.45 2.43
CA THR A 57 5.96 4.72 1.70
C THR A 57 5.56 4.37 0.27
N ARG A 58 4.27 4.10 0.03
CA ARG A 58 3.72 3.74 -1.30
C ARG A 58 2.92 4.86 -1.97
N ILE A 59 3.04 6.09 -1.48
CA ILE A 59 2.30 7.23 -2.05
C ILE A 59 2.71 7.50 -3.51
N ASP A 60 3.92 7.13 -3.88
CA ASP A 60 4.46 7.20 -5.24
C ASP A 60 3.80 6.21 -6.22
N GLU A 61 3.00 5.27 -5.72
CA GLU A 61 2.19 4.40 -6.58
C GLU A 61 0.84 5.05 -6.97
N LEU A 62 0.47 6.17 -6.34
CA LEU A 62 -0.68 6.96 -6.78
C LEU A 62 -0.36 7.60 -8.13
N ASN A 63 -1.31 7.50 -9.06
CA ASN A 63 -1.24 8.14 -10.36
C ASN A 63 -2.36 9.17 -10.49
N LYS A 64 -2.21 10.12 -11.42
CA LYS A 64 -3.31 11.02 -11.79
C LYS A 64 -4.54 10.20 -12.19
N GLY A 65 -5.72 10.64 -11.73
CA GLY A 65 -6.99 9.93 -11.87
C GLY A 65 -7.22 8.82 -10.83
N GLY A 66 -6.22 8.50 -9.99
CA GLY A 66 -6.41 7.61 -8.85
C GLY A 66 -7.15 8.31 -7.71
N ASP A 67 -7.88 7.55 -6.89
CA ASP A 67 -8.64 8.09 -5.77
C ASP A 67 -7.94 7.83 -4.43
N PHE A 68 -8.10 8.73 -3.47
CA PHE A 68 -7.73 8.49 -2.08
C PHE A 68 -8.81 9.00 -1.13
N TYR A 69 -8.80 8.45 0.08
CA TYR A 69 -9.87 8.63 1.04
C TYR A 69 -9.32 9.07 2.39
N ILE A 70 -9.99 10.06 2.97
CA ILE A 70 -9.69 10.59 4.30
C ILE A 70 -10.85 10.24 5.22
N LYS A 71 -10.55 9.52 6.30
CA LYS A 71 -11.54 9.22 7.34
C LYS A 71 -11.36 10.18 8.52
N VAL A 72 -12.38 11.00 8.78
CA VAL A 72 -12.37 12.07 9.78
C VAL A 72 -13.74 12.15 10.46
N MET A 73 -13.77 12.24 11.79
CA MET A 73 -15.02 12.37 12.58
C MET A 73 -16.14 11.38 12.21
N GLY A 74 -15.79 10.15 11.81
CA GLY A 74 -16.76 9.13 11.40
C GLY A 74 -17.17 9.19 9.91
N GLU A 75 -16.80 10.25 9.19
CA GLU A 75 -17.06 10.42 7.76
C GLU A 75 -15.89 9.94 6.91
N THR A 76 -16.17 9.62 5.64
CA THR A 76 -15.17 9.30 4.64
C THR A 76 -15.28 10.26 3.47
N LEU A 77 -14.22 11.02 3.21
CA LEU A 77 -14.12 12.02 2.15
C LEU A 77 -13.26 11.46 1.02
N ALA A 78 -13.75 11.49 -0.22
CA ALA A 78 -13.05 11.00 -1.40
C ALA A 78 -12.43 12.13 -2.22
N TYR A 79 -11.20 11.94 -2.67
CA TYR A 79 -10.45 12.88 -3.49
C TYR A 79 -9.82 12.15 -4.67
N GLN A 80 -9.82 12.78 -5.84
CA GLN A 80 -9.16 12.25 -7.02
C GLN A 80 -7.87 13.02 -7.29
N VAL A 81 -6.77 12.29 -7.49
CA VAL A 81 -5.44 12.85 -7.74
C VAL A 81 -5.43 13.57 -9.09
N ASP A 82 -5.12 14.86 -9.08
CA ASP A 82 -4.95 15.69 -10.28
C ASP A 82 -3.50 16.13 -10.50
N SER A 83 -2.69 16.12 -9.44
CA SER A 83 -1.34 16.69 -9.46
C SER A 83 -0.39 15.85 -8.61
N ILE A 84 0.79 15.59 -9.17
CA ILE A 84 1.92 14.96 -8.50
C ILE A 84 3.13 15.84 -8.81
N THR A 85 3.83 16.32 -7.80
CA THR A 85 4.93 17.28 -7.99
C THR A 85 6.01 17.06 -6.95
N VAL A 86 7.27 17.15 -7.38
CA VAL A 86 8.44 17.16 -6.49
C VAL A 86 8.91 18.59 -6.33
N ILE A 87 9.09 19.04 -5.09
CA ILE A 87 9.48 20.42 -4.77
C ILE A 87 10.65 20.44 -3.78
N LEU A 88 11.35 21.57 -3.71
CA LEU A 88 12.25 21.85 -2.60
C LEU A 88 11.45 22.11 -1.31
N PRO A 89 12.01 21.81 -0.11
CA PRO A 89 11.34 22.08 1.15
C PRO A 89 10.91 23.55 1.35
N THR A 90 11.59 24.50 0.68
CA THR A 90 11.34 25.94 0.75
C THR A 90 10.27 26.45 -0.22
N GLU A 91 9.76 25.60 -1.11
CA GLU A 91 8.83 26.01 -2.17
C GLU A 91 7.35 25.76 -1.84
N GLY A 92 7.05 25.23 -0.64
CA GLY A 92 5.70 24.83 -0.25
C GLY A 92 4.64 25.92 -0.40
N ASP A 93 5.01 27.16 -0.10
CA ASP A 93 4.12 28.33 -0.17
C ASP A 93 3.49 28.56 -1.54
N ARG A 94 4.11 28.10 -2.63
CA ARG A 94 3.55 28.23 -3.98
C ARG A 94 2.50 27.16 -4.27
N TYR A 95 2.69 25.95 -3.73
CA TYR A 95 1.92 24.76 -4.12
C TYR A 95 0.79 24.43 -3.14
N LEU A 96 0.89 24.89 -1.90
CA LEU A 96 -0.01 24.51 -0.81
C LEU A 96 -1.07 25.57 -0.48
N ARG A 97 -1.19 26.63 -1.29
CA ARG A 97 -2.22 27.67 -1.12
C ARG A 97 -3.61 27.13 -1.43
N ILE A 98 -4.60 27.73 -0.79
CA ILE A 98 -6.01 27.53 -1.14
C ILE A 98 -6.26 28.03 -2.56
N ARG A 99 -6.97 27.21 -3.35
CA ARG A 99 -7.48 27.60 -4.66
C ARG A 99 -8.96 27.97 -4.52
N PRO A 100 -9.38 29.17 -4.99
CA PRO A 100 -10.76 29.58 -4.88
C PRO A 100 -11.72 28.57 -5.51
N GLY A 101 -12.78 28.23 -4.77
CA GLY A 101 -13.83 27.30 -5.19
C GLY A 101 -13.52 25.81 -4.98
N GLU A 102 -12.27 25.44 -4.69
CA GLU A 102 -11.85 24.04 -4.54
C GLU A 102 -11.96 23.53 -3.09
N ASP A 103 -12.22 22.23 -2.95
CA ASP A 103 -12.00 21.43 -1.74
C ASP A 103 -10.86 20.47 -2.06
N ARG A 104 -9.68 20.73 -1.49
CA ARG A 104 -8.42 20.10 -1.93
C ARG A 104 -7.66 19.49 -0.77
N VAL A 105 -7.01 18.36 -1.04
CA VAL A 105 -6.03 17.79 -0.11
C VAL A 105 -4.74 17.46 -0.83
N THR A 106 -3.63 17.78 -0.17
CA THR A 106 -2.29 17.32 -0.56
C THR A 106 -1.74 16.36 0.48
N LEU A 107 -1.31 15.20 0.02
CA LEU A 107 -0.50 14.24 0.76
C LEU A 107 0.98 14.57 0.50
N MET A 108 1.73 14.84 1.56
CA MET A 108 3.12 15.28 1.49
C MET A 108 4.06 14.30 2.18
N THR A 109 5.14 13.90 1.50
CA THR A 109 6.22 13.10 2.08
C THR A 109 7.61 13.57 1.64
N CYS A 110 8.66 13.03 2.25
CA CYS A 110 10.04 13.23 1.83
C CYS A 110 10.39 12.37 0.60
N THR A 111 11.24 12.89 -0.27
CA THR A 111 11.76 12.16 -1.45
C THR A 111 13.15 12.71 -1.82
N PRO A 112 14.02 11.97 -2.52
CA PRO A 112 14.01 10.52 -2.77
C PRO A 112 14.06 9.71 -1.46
N TYR A 113 13.64 8.45 -1.53
CA TYR A 113 13.62 7.53 -0.38
C TYR A 113 15.00 7.43 0.29
N GLY A 114 15.07 7.61 1.61
CA GLY A 114 16.31 7.55 2.38
C GLY A 114 17.23 8.77 2.25
N VAL A 115 16.97 9.68 1.31
CA VAL A 115 17.76 10.89 1.07
C VAL A 115 17.03 12.14 1.58
N ASN A 116 15.72 12.22 1.37
CA ASN A 116 14.82 13.23 1.94
C ASN A 116 15.17 14.70 1.61
N THR A 117 15.84 14.96 0.49
CA THR A 117 16.23 16.32 0.06
C THR A 117 15.08 17.16 -0.50
N HIS A 118 14.02 16.50 -0.96
CA HIS A 118 12.85 17.10 -1.60
C HIS A 118 11.56 16.64 -0.92
N ARG A 119 10.45 17.26 -1.31
CA ARG A 119 9.10 16.84 -0.92
C ARG A 119 8.35 16.34 -2.14
N LEU A 120 7.70 15.20 -1.98
CA LEU A 120 6.71 14.70 -2.93
C LEU A 120 5.33 15.16 -2.47
N LEU A 121 4.65 15.88 -3.35
CA LEU A 121 3.27 16.33 -3.17
C LEU A 121 2.37 15.51 -4.10
N VAL A 122 1.39 14.83 -3.54
CA VAL A 122 0.30 14.20 -4.29
C VAL A 122 -0.99 14.87 -3.88
N SER A 123 -1.60 15.60 -4.80
CA SER A 123 -2.78 16.40 -4.53
C SER A 123 -3.99 15.91 -5.30
N GLY A 124 -5.16 16.04 -4.68
CA GLY A 124 -6.43 15.78 -5.33
C GLY A 124 -7.53 16.73 -4.90
N HIS A 125 -8.52 16.86 -5.77
CA HIS A 125 -9.74 17.61 -5.54
C HIS A 125 -10.86 16.68 -5.08
N ARG A 126 -11.82 17.24 -4.35
CA ARG A 126 -12.97 16.52 -3.82
C ARG A 126 -13.82 15.94 -4.95
N VAL A 127 -14.16 14.66 -4.83
CA VAL A 127 -15.10 13.98 -5.73
C VAL A 127 -16.25 13.34 -4.95
N ARG A 128 -17.35 13.05 -5.65
CA ARG A 128 -18.42 12.20 -5.08
C ARG A 128 -17.88 10.79 -4.92
N MET A 129 -18.16 10.15 -3.78
CA MET A 129 -17.82 8.74 -3.60
C MET A 129 -18.55 7.90 -4.66
N PRO A 130 -17.83 7.18 -5.54
CA PRO A 130 -18.48 6.31 -6.53
C PRO A 130 -19.08 5.06 -5.87
N VAL A 131 -18.47 4.60 -4.77
CA VAL A 131 -18.87 3.46 -3.93
C VAL A 131 -18.32 3.74 -2.51
N PRO A 132 -18.99 3.34 -1.41
CA PRO A 132 -18.36 3.38 -0.08
C PRO A 132 -16.99 2.70 -0.14
N ALA A 133 -15.94 3.39 0.31
CA ALA A 133 -14.60 2.82 0.33
C ALA A 133 -14.64 1.47 1.04
N PRO A 134 -14.20 0.37 0.40
CA PRO A 134 -14.17 -0.94 1.04
C PRO A 134 -13.41 -0.84 2.34
N TYR A 135 -13.90 -1.49 3.39
CA TYR A 135 -13.18 -1.43 4.64
C TYR A 135 -11.77 -2.02 4.44
N PRO A 136 -10.74 -1.58 5.21
CA PRO A 136 -9.39 -2.08 5.04
C PRO A 136 -9.28 -3.63 5.08
N GLN A 137 -10.20 -4.30 5.76
CA GLN A 137 -10.33 -5.76 5.78
C GLN A 137 -10.82 -6.37 4.44
N ASP A 138 -11.62 -5.63 3.66
CA ASP A 138 -12.23 -6.08 2.42
C ASP A 138 -11.35 -5.80 1.19
N ALA A 139 -10.25 -5.04 1.36
CA ALA A 139 -9.28 -4.83 0.31
C ALA A 139 -8.56 -6.13 -0.05
N ARG A 140 -8.70 -6.53 -1.33
CA ARG A 140 -8.18 -7.79 -1.91
C ARG A 140 -6.68 -7.95 -1.62
N GLY A 141 -6.29 -9.13 -1.14
CA GLY A 141 -4.91 -9.43 -0.72
C GLY A 141 -3.88 -9.20 -1.82
N ASP A 142 -2.63 -8.92 -1.44
CA ASP A 142 -1.52 -8.69 -2.38
C ASP A 142 -1.22 -9.97 -3.19
N ALA A 143 -1.53 -9.92 -4.48
CA ALA A 143 -1.34 -11.04 -5.40
C ALA A 143 0.13 -11.51 -5.48
N ARG A 144 1.10 -10.64 -5.18
CA ARG A 144 2.53 -11.00 -5.12
C ARG A 144 2.82 -11.96 -3.96
N VAL A 145 2.22 -11.69 -2.80
CA VAL A 145 2.37 -12.57 -1.63
C VAL A 145 1.74 -13.93 -1.90
N LEU A 146 0.56 -13.96 -2.53
CA LEU A 146 -0.09 -15.20 -2.93
C LEU A 146 0.77 -16.00 -3.92
N ALA A 147 1.36 -15.33 -4.92
CA ALA A 147 2.23 -15.96 -5.91
C ALA A 147 3.50 -16.56 -5.25
N VAL A 148 4.09 -15.86 -4.29
CA VAL A 148 5.25 -16.37 -3.52
C VAL A 148 4.86 -17.60 -2.72
N ILE A 149 3.72 -17.58 -2.02
CA ILE A 149 3.21 -18.74 -1.26
C ILE A 149 2.98 -19.93 -2.17
N ILE A 150 2.30 -19.73 -3.31
CA ILE A 150 2.08 -20.79 -4.31
C ILE A 150 3.41 -21.35 -4.82
N GLY A 151 4.40 -20.49 -5.07
CA GLY A 151 5.74 -20.90 -5.48
C GLY A 151 6.44 -21.80 -4.45
N PHE A 152 6.39 -21.43 -3.16
CA PHE A 152 6.96 -22.25 -2.08
C PHE A 152 6.24 -23.59 -1.92
N VAL A 153 4.91 -23.62 -2.01
CA VAL A 153 4.13 -24.87 -1.92
C VAL A 153 4.45 -25.79 -3.10
N ALA A 154 4.52 -25.26 -4.32
CA ALA A 154 4.90 -26.04 -5.50
C ALA A 154 6.32 -26.62 -5.37
N LEU A 155 7.28 -25.83 -4.87
CA LEU A 155 8.65 -26.29 -4.61
C LEU A 155 8.70 -27.39 -3.54
N ALA A 156 7.94 -27.27 -2.46
CA ALA A 156 7.89 -28.29 -1.41
C ALA A 156 7.31 -29.62 -1.93
N VAL A 157 6.25 -29.55 -2.76
CA VAL A 157 5.62 -30.74 -3.35
C VAL A 157 6.56 -31.43 -4.34
N THR A 158 7.28 -30.69 -5.18
CA THR A 158 8.23 -31.30 -6.13
C THR A 158 9.41 -31.97 -5.41
N LEU A 159 9.95 -31.34 -4.36
CA LEU A 159 11.01 -31.93 -3.53
C LEU A 159 10.52 -33.19 -2.78
N ALA A 160 9.31 -33.16 -2.22
CA ALA A 160 8.71 -34.33 -1.57
C ALA A 160 8.48 -35.48 -2.56
N GLY A 161 7.94 -35.18 -3.75
CA GLY A 161 7.74 -36.17 -4.80
C GLY A 161 9.06 -36.79 -5.28
N TRP A 162 10.08 -35.96 -5.51
CA TRP A 162 11.42 -36.40 -5.90
C TRP A 162 12.05 -37.33 -4.84
N THR A 163 11.98 -36.95 -3.57
CA THR A 163 12.55 -37.77 -2.48
C THR A 163 11.85 -39.12 -2.32
N VAL A 164 10.52 -39.17 -2.46
CA VAL A 164 9.77 -40.43 -2.42
C VAL A 164 10.11 -41.32 -3.61
N LEU A 165 10.16 -40.75 -4.83
CA LEU A 165 10.51 -41.49 -6.03
C LEU A 165 11.94 -42.04 -5.95
N HIS A 166 12.90 -41.22 -5.51
CA HIS A 166 14.29 -41.62 -5.35
C HIS A 166 14.47 -42.70 -4.28
N ARG A 167 13.75 -42.62 -3.15
CA ARG A 167 13.74 -43.67 -2.13
C ARG A 167 13.14 -44.98 -2.65
N ARG A 168 12.05 -44.93 -3.43
CA ARG A 168 11.46 -46.13 -4.07
C ARG A 168 12.37 -46.74 -5.13
N PHE A 169 13.03 -45.92 -5.95
CA PHE A 169 13.95 -46.39 -6.98
C PHE A 169 15.19 -47.07 -6.36
N ARG A 170 15.75 -46.50 -5.28
CA ARG A 170 16.83 -47.13 -4.49
C ARG A 170 16.40 -48.44 -3.83
N TRP A 171 15.16 -48.54 -3.34
CA TRP A 171 14.62 -49.78 -2.79
C TRP A 171 14.44 -50.88 -3.84
N MET A 172 13.98 -50.54 -5.06
CA MET A 172 13.80 -51.51 -6.14
C MET A 172 15.13 -52.08 -6.69
N LEU A 173 16.17 -51.25 -6.74
CA LEU A 173 17.53 -51.68 -7.07
C LEU A 173 18.10 -52.69 -6.06
N MET A 174 17.79 -52.55 -4.76
CA MET A 174 18.27 -53.51 -3.74
C MET A 174 17.55 -54.86 -3.77
N ARG A 175 16.30 -54.93 -4.25
CA ARG A 175 15.56 -56.21 -4.36
C ARG A 175 16.15 -57.14 -5.43
N HIS A 176 16.69 -56.61 -6.52
CA HIS A 176 17.33 -57.43 -7.57
C HIS A 176 18.71 -57.98 -7.19
N ALA A 177 19.30 -57.51 -6.08
CA ALA A 177 20.56 -58.03 -5.56
C ALA A 177 20.36 -59.15 -4.53
N ALA A 178 19.16 -59.31 -3.96
CA ALA A 178 18.89 -60.30 -2.91
C ALA A 178 18.50 -61.69 -3.46
N ASP A 179 18.05 -61.80 -4.72
CA ASP A 179 17.56 -63.06 -5.30
C ASP A 179 18.66 -63.92 -5.98
N ARG A 180 19.95 -63.63 -5.76
CA ARG A 180 21.08 -64.37 -6.40
C ARG A 180 21.84 -65.35 -5.49
N HIS A 181 21.40 -65.57 -4.25
CA HIS A 181 21.98 -66.59 -3.37
C HIS A 181 20.86 -67.44 -2.73
N GLY A 182 20.37 -68.39 -3.51
CA GLY A 182 19.35 -69.36 -3.08
C GLY A 182 19.39 -70.60 -3.96
N PHE A 183 20.55 -71.26 -4.02
CA PHE A 183 20.75 -72.66 -4.37
C PHE A 183 22.07 -73.13 -3.75
#